data_AF-A0A418GPS8-F1
#
_entry.id   AF-A0A418GPS8-F1
#
_cell.length_a   1.000
_cell.length_b   1.000
_cell.length_c   1.000
_cell.angle_alpha   90.00
_cell.angle_beta   90.00
_cell.angle_gamma   90.00
#
_symmetry.space_group_name_H-M   'P 1'
#
loop_
_entity.id
_entity.type
_entity.pdbx_description
1 polymer ?
#
loop_
_entity_poly.entity_id
_entity_poly.type
_entity_poly.pdbx_seq_one_letter_code
_entity_poly.pdbx_strand_id
1 'polypeptide(L)' 'DRWALALEDGKLLAAVNQTLVSFDHSLTDGDEVAFFPPVTGG' A
#
# COMPACT_ATOMS: atom_id res chain seq x y z
N ASP A 1 -16.28 0.03 -8.46
CA ASP A 1 -15.54 -0.33 -9.70
C ASP A 1 -14.14 0.26 -9.78
N ARG A 2 -13.96 1.60 -9.83
CA ARG A 2 -12.63 2.22 -10.01
C ARG A 2 -11.55 1.84 -8.97
N TRP A 3 -11.93 1.63 -7.72
CA TRP A 3 -10.99 1.26 -6.65
C TRP A 3 -10.74 -0.25 -6.53
N ALA A 4 -11.63 -1.08 -7.07
CA ALA A 4 -11.53 -2.53 -6.95
C ALA A 4 -10.29 -3.08 -7.67
N LEU A 5 -9.93 -2.48 -8.81
CA LEU A 5 -8.73 -2.84 -9.57
C LEU A 5 -7.44 -2.36 -8.87
N ALA A 6 -7.48 -1.19 -8.22
CA ALA A 6 -6.31 -0.62 -7.55
C ALA A 6 -6.00 -1.30 -6.21
N LEU A 7 -7.02 -1.89 -5.57
CA LEU A 7 -6.93 -2.59 -4.29
C LEU A 7 -7.04 -4.12 -4.46
N GLU A 8 -6.82 -4.63 -5.68
CA GLU A 8 -6.89 -6.05 -5.95
C GLU A 8 -5.78 -6.79 -5.20
N ASP A 9 -6.19 -7.87 -4.54
CA ASP A 9 -5.34 -8.61 -3.61
C ASP A 9 -4.20 -9.37 -4.33
N GLY A 10 -3.06 -9.49 -3.67
CA GLY A 10 -1.89 -10.23 -4.17
C GLY A 10 -0.86 -9.43 -4.97
N LYS A 11 -1.11 -8.15 -5.27
CA LYS A 11 -0.12 -7.25 -5.92
C LYS A 11 -0.05 -5.83 -5.34
N LEU A 12 -0.96 -5.50 -4.42
CA LEU A 12 -0.98 -4.21 -3.75
C LEU A 12 0.26 -4.08 -2.84
N LEU A 13 0.88 -2.91 -2.87
CA LEU A 13 1.98 -2.54 -1.97
C LEU A 13 1.48 -1.49 -0.98
N ALA A 14 2.05 -1.51 0.23
CA ALA A 14 1.77 -0.53 1.27
C ALA A 14 3.05 0.17 1.71
N ALA A 15 2.95 1.46 2.02
CA ALA A 15 3.99 2.22 2.71
C ALA A 15 3.41 2.93 3.94
N VAL A 16 4.23 3.00 4.99
CA VAL A 16 3.96 3.80 6.19
C VAL A 16 5.13 4.77 6.36
N ASN A 17 4.83 6.06 6.55
CA ASN A 17 5.83 7.12 6.68
C ASN A 17 6.91 7.03 5.59
N GLN A 18 6.44 7.04 4.33
CA GLN A 18 7.24 7.00 3.10
C GLN A 18 8.16 5.78 2.94
N THR A 19 7.92 4.70 3.69
CA THR A 19 8.71 3.46 3.65
C THR A 19 7.82 2.26 3.34
N LEU A 20 8.20 1.40 2.38
CA LEU A 20 7.45 0.18 2.05
C LEU A 20 7.47 -0.81 3.22
N VAL A 21 6.31 -1.39 3.54
CA VAL A 21 6.13 -2.31 4.66
C VAL A 21 5.29 -3.53 4.27
N SER A 22 5.37 -4.60 5.07
CA SER A 22 4.40 -5.70 5.02
C SER A 22 3.03 -5.22 5.51
N PHE A 23 1.96 -5.90 5.08
CA PHE A 23 0.60 -5.64 5.58
C PHE A 23 0.42 -5.97 7.06
N ASP A 24 1.33 -6.76 7.66
CA ASP A 24 1.34 -7.04 9.10
C ASP A 24 2.01 -5.92 9.93
N HIS A 25 2.41 -4.81 9.29
CA HIS A 25 3.01 -3.68 9.99
C HIS A 25 2.02 -3.03 10.95
N SER A 26 2.44 -2.85 12.21
CA SER A 26 1.63 -2.18 13.22
C SER A 26 1.54 -0.69 12.96
N LEU A 27 0.34 -0.11 13.08
CA LEU A 27 0.11 1.32 12.92
C LEU A 27 0.08 2.03 14.27
N THR A 28 0.54 3.27 14.27
CA THR A 28 0.40 4.22 15.37
C THR A 28 -0.49 5.38 14.94
N ASP A 29 -1.18 6.00 15.89
CA ASP A 29 -1.94 7.22 15.61
C ASP A 29 -1.02 8.31 15.03
N GLY A 30 -1.49 8.95 13.95
CA GLY A 30 -0.73 9.94 13.19
C GLY A 30 0.15 9.40 12.06
N ASP A 31 0.23 8.08 11.85
CA ASP A 31 0.99 7.50 10.73
C ASP A 31 0.35 7.84 9.37
N GLU A 32 1.19 8.19 8.39
CA GLU A 32 0.78 8.36 7.00
C GLU A 32 0.87 7.02 6.26
N VAL A 33 -0.24 6.58 5.67
CA VAL A 33 -0.34 5.32 4.93
C VAL A 33 -0.60 5.59 3.44
N ALA A 34 0.16 4.93 2.57
CA ALA A 34 -0.04 4.97 1.13
C ALA A 34 -0.16 3.55 0.55
N PHE A 35 -1.10 3.37 -0.39
CA PHE A 35 -1.28 2.12 -1.13
C PHE A 35 -0.93 2.33 -2.60
N PHE A 36 -0.17 1.40 -3.17
CA PHE A 36 0.26 1.45 -4.56
C PHE A 36 -0.14 0.18 -5.30
N PRO A 37 -0.68 0.29 -6.52
CA PRO A 37 -0.76 -0.86 -7.41
C PRO A 37 0.67 -1.41 -7.69
N PRO A 38 0.80 -2.63 -8.22
CA PRO A 38 2.10 -3.19 -8.59
C PRO A 38 2.87 -2.23 -9.50
N VAL A 39 4.02 -1.77 -9.02
CA VAL A 39 4.92 -0.87 -9.77
C VAL A 39 5.61 -1.66 -10.87
N THR A 40 5.27 -1.35 -12.12
CA THR A 40 5.94 -1.89 -13.31
C THR A 40 7.09 -0.98 -13.73
N GLY A 41 7.95 -0.61 -12.78
CA GLY A 41 8.97 0.41 -12.96
C GLY A 41 9.81 0.22 -14.24
N GLY A 42 9.72 1.25 -15.08
CA GLY A 42 10.45 1.61 -16.30
C GLY A 42 10.06 3.04 -16.63
#